data_AF-A0A1F7IN45-F1
#
_entry.id   AF-A0A1F7IN45-F1
#
_cell.length_a   1.000
_cell.length_b   1.000
_cell.length_c   1.000
_cell.angle_alpha   90.00
_cell.angle_beta   90.00
_cell.angle_gamma   90.00
#
_symmetry.space_group_name_H-M   'P 1'
#
loop_
_entity.id
_entity.type
_entity.pdbx_description
1 polymer ?
#
loop_
_entity_poly.entity_id
_entity_poly.type
_entity_poly.pdbx_seq_one_letter_code
_entity_poly.pdbx_strand_id
1 'polypeptide(L)'
;MLPIYPFLTIMAGYGLFQISNIKYQITKLLTFSFLLFTFVWSYMFINIYSQKHTRISATEWILQNIPVGSRIAIEHWDDGLPLFAGENYKHVELPLYGQPDDEKKWQEIKEKLNSTEYIIIASNRLYVPLQKLSDCKKYRACYPKTAEYYRKLFNQQLGFKKVAEFAVYPKLEVGSWKLEVDDQSADESFTVYDHPKIMIFKKI
;
A
#
# COMPACT_ATOMS: atom_id res chain seq x y z
N MET A 1 3.99 4.58 -19.35
CA MET A 1 3.54 3.27 -19.90
C MET A 1 2.13 3.30 -20.51
N LEU A 2 1.23 4.22 -20.12
CA LEU A 2 -0.15 4.22 -20.62
C LEU A 2 -0.33 4.23 -22.17
N PRO A 3 0.47 4.97 -22.97
CA PRO A 3 0.26 5.02 -24.42
C PRO A 3 0.58 3.73 -25.19
N ILE A 4 1.40 2.83 -24.62
CA ILE A 4 1.83 1.61 -25.31
C ILE A 4 0.86 0.43 -25.13
N TYR A 5 -0.08 0.51 -24.19
CA TYR A 5 -0.99 -0.59 -23.87
C TYR A 5 -1.86 -1.07 -25.04
N PRO A 6 -2.45 -0.19 -25.90
CA PRO A 6 -3.23 -0.65 -27.04
C PRO A 6 -2.39 -1.51 -28.00
N PHE A 7 -1.15 -1.10 -28.27
CA PHE A 7 -0.24 -1.84 -29.15
C PHE A 7 0.16 -3.19 -28.57
N LEU A 8 0.49 -3.23 -27.26
CA LEU A 8 0.79 -4.48 -26.57
C LEU A 8 -0.41 -5.44 -26.55
N THR A 9 -1.63 -4.92 -26.41
CA THR A 9 -2.86 -5.73 -26.43
C THR A 9 -3.10 -6.34 -27.82
N ILE A 10 -2.93 -5.54 -28.89
CA ILE A 10 -3.03 -6.04 -30.27
C ILE A 10 -1.95 -7.10 -30.54
N MET A 11 -0.72 -6.86 -30.11
CA MET A 11 0.39 -7.81 -30.27
C MET A 11 0.13 -9.12 -29.51
N ALA A 12 -0.38 -9.05 -28.29
CA ALA A 12 -0.78 -10.22 -27.51
C ALA A 12 -1.91 -11.00 -28.20
N GLY A 13 -2.95 -10.30 -28.70
CA GLY A 13 -4.03 -10.92 -29.45
C GLY A 13 -3.55 -11.62 -30.73
N TYR A 14 -2.67 -10.98 -31.49
CA TYR A 14 -2.06 -11.57 -32.68
C TYR A 14 -1.20 -12.79 -32.35
N GLY A 15 -0.41 -12.74 -31.27
CA GLY A 15 0.38 -13.87 -30.79
C GLY A 15 -0.50 -15.07 -30.41
N LEU A 16 -1.59 -14.83 -29.67
CA LEU A 16 -2.55 -15.88 -29.31
C LEU A 16 -3.24 -16.47 -30.55
N PHE A 17 -3.60 -15.65 -31.53
CA PHE A 17 -4.16 -16.12 -32.80
C PHE A 17 -3.19 -17.06 -33.52
N GLN A 18 -1.92 -16.69 -33.65
CA GLN A 18 -0.90 -17.52 -34.29
C GLN A 18 -0.72 -18.88 -33.57
N ILE A 19 -0.68 -18.88 -32.23
CA ILE A 19 -0.57 -20.11 -31.43
C ILE A 19 -1.81 -21.01 -31.62
N SER A 20 -3.00 -20.42 -31.69
CA SER A 20 -4.26 -21.15 -31.85
C SER A 20 -4.40 -21.84 -33.23
N ASN A 21 -3.73 -21.33 -34.26
CA ASN A 21 -3.72 -21.88 -35.61
C ASN A 21 -2.79 -23.10 -35.78
N ILE A 22 -1.94 -23.39 -34.79
CA ILE A 22 -1.12 -24.59 -34.78
C ILE A 22 -2.05 -25.82 -34.66
N LYS A 23 -1.83 -26.85 -35.49
CA LYS A 23 -2.74 -28.00 -35.63
C LYS A 23 -2.93 -28.85 -34.36
N TYR A 24 -2.10 -28.70 -33.35
CA TYR A 24 -2.16 -29.53 -32.14
C TYR A 24 -3.31 -29.11 -31.23
N GLN A 25 -4.11 -30.05 -30.72
CA GLN A 25 -5.20 -29.73 -29.79
C GLN A 25 -4.72 -29.08 -28.49
N ILE A 26 -3.49 -29.40 -28.05
CA ILE A 26 -2.91 -28.82 -26.84
C ILE A 26 -2.75 -27.29 -26.92
N THR A 27 -2.49 -26.73 -28.11
CA THR A 27 -2.32 -25.27 -28.25
C THR A 27 -3.64 -24.54 -28.02
N LYS A 28 -4.76 -25.11 -28.49
CA LYS A 28 -6.10 -24.57 -28.21
C LYS A 28 -6.43 -24.59 -26.73
N LEU A 29 -6.11 -25.69 -26.03
CA LEU A 29 -6.30 -25.80 -24.59
C LEU A 29 -5.46 -24.78 -23.82
N LEU A 30 -4.19 -24.60 -24.21
CA LEU A 30 -3.29 -23.61 -23.62
C LEU A 30 -3.79 -22.17 -23.85
N THR A 31 -4.23 -21.84 -25.07
CA THR A 31 -4.82 -20.54 -25.39
C THR A 31 -6.07 -20.28 -24.55
N PHE A 32 -6.98 -21.26 -24.46
CA PHE A 32 -8.19 -21.14 -23.65
C PHE A 32 -7.87 -20.95 -22.17
N SER A 33 -6.94 -21.76 -21.63
CA SER A 33 -6.48 -21.66 -20.25
C SER A 33 -5.87 -20.29 -19.95
N PHE A 34 -5.02 -19.78 -20.84
CA PHE A 34 -4.41 -18.45 -20.70
C PHE A 34 -5.47 -17.33 -20.67
N LEU A 35 -6.44 -17.38 -21.58
CA LEU A 35 -7.56 -16.43 -21.61
C LEU A 35 -8.40 -16.52 -20.33
N LEU A 36 -8.69 -17.73 -19.86
CA LEU A 36 -9.43 -17.95 -18.63
C LEU A 36 -8.68 -17.38 -17.42
N PHE A 37 -7.38 -17.64 -17.28
CA PHE A 37 -6.57 -17.08 -16.20
C PHE A 37 -6.52 -15.56 -16.24
N THR A 38 -6.37 -14.98 -17.43
CA THR A 38 -6.36 -13.52 -17.59
C THR A 38 -7.72 -12.93 -17.22
N PHE A 39 -8.82 -13.56 -17.66
CA PHE A 39 -10.17 -13.13 -17.32
C PHE A 39 -10.44 -13.23 -15.82
N VAL A 40 -10.09 -14.36 -15.19
CA VAL A 40 -10.24 -14.56 -13.74
C VAL A 40 -9.44 -13.50 -12.97
N TRP A 41 -8.18 -13.26 -13.35
CA TRP A 41 -7.35 -12.22 -12.74
C TRP A 41 -7.97 -10.82 -12.92
N SER A 42 -8.37 -10.46 -14.14
CA SER A 42 -8.99 -9.16 -14.41
C SER A 42 -10.29 -8.97 -13.63
N TYR A 43 -11.11 -10.01 -13.50
CA TYR A 43 -12.32 -9.96 -12.69
C TYR A 43 -12.00 -9.75 -11.20
N MET A 44 -11.05 -10.53 -10.67
CA MET A 44 -10.59 -10.37 -9.28
C MET A 44 -10.07 -8.98 -9.00
N PHE A 45 -9.28 -8.43 -9.93
CA PHE A 45 -8.73 -7.09 -9.81
C PHE A 45 -9.84 -6.03 -9.87
N ILE A 46 -10.74 -6.06 -10.85
CA ILE A 46 -11.83 -5.08 -10.95
C ILE A 46 -12.73 -5.10 -9.69
N ASN A 47 -12.85 -6.24 -9.02
CA ASN A 47 -13.62 -6.35 -7.78
C ASN A 47 -13.15 -5.39 -6.68
N ILE A 48 -11.88 -4.98 -6.65
CA ILE A 48 -11.37 -4.01 -5.66
C ILE A 48 -12.15 -2.69 -5.71
N TYR A 49 -12.52 -2.24 -6.92
CA TYR A 49 -13.24 -0.98 -7.12
C TYR A 49 -14.74 -1.09 -6.82
N SER A 50 -15.24 -2.31 -6.63
CA SER A 50 -16.60 -2.55 -6.12
C SER A 50 -16.67 -2.48 -4.60
N GLN A 51 -15.51 -2.43 -3.93
CA GLN A 51 -15.43 -2.29 -2.48
C GLN A 51 -15.22 -0.83 -2.09
N LYS A 52 -15.56 -0.51 -0.84
CA LYS A 52 -15.29 0.81 -0.29
C LYS A 52 -13.79 1.04 -0.20
N HIS A 53 -13.34 2.17 -0.76
CA HIS A 53 -11.93 2.54 -0.76
C HIS A 53 -11.37 2.59 0.69
N THR A 54 -10.20 1.99 0.89
CA THR A 54 -9.58 1.79 2.21
C THR A 54 -9.38 3.09 3.00
N ARG A 55 -8.93 4.18 2.34
CA ARG A 55 -8.85 5.54 2.95
C ARG A 55 -10.19 6.07 3.48
N ILE A 56 -11.31 5.76 2.81
CA ILE A 56 -12.65 6.19 3.26
C ILE A 56 -13.05 5.36 4.49
N SER A 57 -12.86 4.03 4.44
CA SER A 57 -13.11 3.14 5.57
C SER A 57 -12.28 3.52 6.80
N ALA A 58 -10.99 3.84 6.60
CA ALA A 58 -10.11 4.32 7.65
C ALA A 58 -10.57 5.67 8.20
N THR A 59 -11.00 6.59 7.33
CA THR A 59 -11.53 7.91 7.74
C THR A 59 -12.74 7.74 8.65
N GLU A 60 -13.73 6.94 8.26
CA GLU A 60 -14.91 6.71 9.09
C GLU A 60 -14.56 6.07 10.44
N TRP A 61 -13.63 5.11 10.43
CA TRP A 61 -13.16 4.51 11.66
C TRP A 61 -12.47 5.55 12.56
N ILE A 62 -11.63 6.42 12.01
CA ILE A 62 -10.97 7.51 12.74
C ILE A 62 -12.01 8.40 13.42
N LEU A 63 -13.03 8.85 12.67
CA LEU A 63 -14.07 9.74 13.19
C LEU A 63 -14.91 9.10 14.31
N GLN A 64 -15.02 7.77 14.34
CA GLN A 64 -15.76 7.05 15.37
C GLN A 64 -14.92 6.69 16.60
N ASN A 65 -13.60 6.51 16.44
CA ASN A 65 -12.76 5.89 17.47
C ASN A 65 -11.66 6.80 18.03
N ILE A 66 -11.23 7.81 17.28
CA ILE A 66 -10.18 8.75 17.72
C ILE A 66 -10.86 10.01 18.26
N PRO A 67 -10.56 10.43 19.52
CA PRO A 67 -11.11 11.65 20.07
C PRO A 67 -10.74 12.89 19.25
N VAL A 68 -11.69 13.81 19.10
CA VAL A 68 -11.45 15.12 18.50
C VAL A 68 -10.37 15.86 19.29
N GLY A 69 -9.45 16.52 18.58
CA GLY A 69 -8.32 17.24 19.14
C GLY A 69 -7.07 16.39 19.35
N SER A 70 -7.16 15.06 19.13
CA SER A 70 -6.01 14.16 19.24
C SER A 70 -4.90 14.49 18.25
N ARG A 71 -3.66 14.18 18.65
CA ARG A 71 -2.48 14.39 17.82
C ARG A 71 -2.16 13.14 17.00
N ILE A 72 -2.25 13.29 15.68
CA ILE A 72 -2.08 12.20 14.71
C ILE A 72 -0.79 12.45 13.94
N ALA A 73 0.15 11.51 14.01
CA ALA A 73 1.31 11.53 13.14
C ALA A 73 0.98 10.96 11.77
N ILE A 74 1.41 11.70 10.75
CA ILE A 74 1.29 11.33 9.33
C ILE A 74 2.67 11.38 8.67
N GLU A 75 2.82 10.64 7.58
CA GLU A 75 4.07 10.57 6.82
C GLU A 75 4.15 11.72 5.79
N HIS A 76 5.22 12.52 5.85
CA HIS A 76 5.47 13.56 4.85
C HIS A 76 5.65 12.91 3.46
N TRP A 77 4.94 13.43 2.46
CA TRP A 77 4.78 12.87 1.11
C TRP A 77 3.83 11.68 0.96
N ASP A 78 3.07 11.29 1.98
CA ASP A 78 1.91 10.40 1.81
C ASP A 78 0.59 11.13 2.08
N ASP A 79 -0.52 10.44 1.90
CA ASP A 79 -1.83 11.02 2.17
C ASP A 79 -2.09 11.15 3.68
N GLY A 80 -2.52 12.35 4.09
CA GLY A 80 -3.05 12.56 5.43
C GLY A 80 -4.45 11.97 5.58
N LEU A 81 -4.72 11.35 6.74
CA LEU A 81 -6.05 10.89 7.13
C LEU A 81 -6.45 11.51 8.47
N PRO A 82 -7.76 11.80 8.70
CA PRO A 82 -8.90 11.47 7.84
C PRO A 82 -9.04 12.37 6.59
N LEU A 83 -9.68 11.86 5.53
CA LEU A 83 -9.89 12.58 4.27
C LEU A 83 -10.81 13.81 4.40
N PHE A 84 -11.75 13.75 5.33
CA PHE A 84 -12.68 14.82 5.66
C PHE A 84 -12.76 14.94 7.18
N ALA A 85 -13.16 16.12 7.68
CA ALA A 85 -13.10 16.44 9.10
C ALA A 85 -11.68 16.29 9.68
N GLY A 86 -10.65 16.52 8.86
CA GLY A 86 -9.24 16.47 9.25
C GLY A 86 -8.85 17.63 10.17
N GLU A 87 -9.56 18.75 10.07
CA GLU A 87 -9.45 19.93 10.94
C GLU A 87 -9.79 19.66 12.40
N ASN A 88 -10.49 18.56 12.69
CA ASN A 88 -10.79 18.12 14.05
C ASN A 88 -9.55 17.52 14.75
N TYR A 89 -8.44 17.30 14.05
CA TYR A 89 -7.26 16.64 14.59
C TYR A 89 -6.02 17.51 14.40
N LYS A 90 -5.04 17.30 15.29
CA LYS A 90 -3.74 17.97 15.20
C LYS A 90 -2.77 17.07 14.45
N HIS A 91 -2.54 17.37 13.19
CA HIS A 91 -1.62 16.62 12.35
C HIS A 91 -0.15 16.94 12.69
N VAL A 92 0.64 15.90 12.93
CA VAL A 92 2.06 15.96 13.23
C VAL A 92 2.82 15.26 12.12
N GLU A 93 3.37 16.03 11.20
CA GLU A 93 4.02 15.47 10.03
C GLU A 93 5.43 14.95 10.33
N LEU A 94 5.72 13.72 9.92
CA LEU A 94 7.02 13.05 10.07
C LEU A 94 7.81 13.13 8.75
N PRO A 95 8.88 13.94 8.66
CA PRO A 95 9.69 14.10 7.45
C PRO A 95 10.66 12.93 7.24
N LEU A 96 10.14 11.72 7.04
CA LEU A 96 10.91 10.47 7.01
C LEU A 96 11.86 10.37 5.79
N TYR A 97 11.52 11.01 4.66
CA TYR A 97 12.42 11.17 3.52
C TYR A 97 13.53 12.22 3.71
N GLY A 98 13.55 12.95 4.83
CA GLY A 98 14.59 13.94 5.09
C GLY A 98 16.00 13.32 5.04
N GLN A 99 16.91 14.00 4.33
CA GLN A 99 18.33 13.65 4.26
C GLN A 99 19.16 14.81 4.83
N PRO A 100 20.25 14.53 5.57
CA PRO A 100 20.77 13.21 5.94
C PRO A 100 19.90 12.47 6.99
N ASP A 101 19.98 11.14 7.02
CA ASP A 101 19.31 10.30 8.06
C ASP A 101 20.14 10.24 9.35
N ASP A 102 20.36 11.41 9.96
CA ASP A 102 21.28 11.61 11.09
C ASP A 102 20.57 11.80 12.44
N GLU A 103 21.34 11.93 13.52
CA GLU A 103 20.75 12.13 14.85
C GLU A 103 19.97 13.44 14.99
N LYS A 104 20.33 14.48 14.24
CA LYS A 104 19.63 15.78 14.30
C LYS A 104 18.19 15.62 13.80
N LYS A 105 18.01 15.03 12.62
CA LYS A 105 16.68 14.66 12.10
C LYS A 105 15.91 13.80 13.10
N TRP A 106 16.58 12.82 13.72
CA TRP A 106 15.94 11.89 14.65
C TRP A 106 15.60 12.49 16.01
N GLN A 107 16.28 13.55 16.45
CA GLN A 107 15.87 14.33 17.61
C GLN A 107 14.51 15.00 17.35
N GLU A 108 14.37 15.69 16.22
CA GLU A 108 13.10 16.33 15.83
C GLU A 108 11.96 15.31 15.66
N ILE A 109 12.23 14.16 15.03
CA ILE A 109 11.23 13.08 14.87
C ILE A 109 10.83 12.51 16.23
N LYS A 110 11.79 12.29 17.15
CA LYS A 110 11.48 11.77 18.50
C LYS A 110 10.60 12.74 19.29
N GLU A 111 10.86 14.04 19.20
CA GLU A 111 10.02 15.07 19.84
C GLU A 111 8.59 15.04 19.28
N LYS A 112 8.46 14.96 17.96
CA LYS A 112 7.16 14.80 17.29
C LYS A 112 6.43 13.54 17.76
N LEU A 113 7.09 12.38 17.71
CA LEU A 113 6.53 11.09 18.15
C LEU A 113 6.14 11.09 19.63
N ASN A 114 6.90 11.78 20.49
CA ASN A 114 6.56 11.86 21.91
C ASN A 114 5.27 12.66 22.13
N SER A 115 5.05 13.69 21.32
CA SER A 115 3.85 14.51 21.36
C SER A 115 2.61 13.84 20.73
N THR A 116 2.79 12.78 19.95
CA THR A 116 1.76 12.09 19.17
C THR A 116 1.01 11.03 19.98
N GLU A 117 -0.28 10.87 19.72
CA GLU A 117 -1.15 9.84 20.32
C GLU A 117 -1.46 8.70 19.35
N TYR A 118 -1.55 8.99 18.05
CA TYR A 118 -1.82 8.01 17.00
C TYR A 118 -0.84 8.16 15.84
N ILE A 119 -0.41 7.07 15.22
CA ILE A 119 0.35 7.08 13.96
C ILE A 119 -0.52 6.44 12.90
N ILE A 120 -0.67 7.12 11.77
CA ILE A 120 -1.35 6.57 10.59
C ILE A 120 -0.31 6.36 9.49
N ILE A 121 -0.21 5.11 9.05
CA ILE A 121 0.53 4.72 7.85
C ILE A 121 -0.52 4.56 6.76
N ALA A 122 -0.55 5.49 5.80
CA ALA A 122 -1.62 5.59 4.81
C ALA A 122 -1.41 4.67 3.59
N SER A 123 -0.15 4.33 3.30
CA SER A 123 0.21 3.40 2.23
C SER A 123 1.58 2.77 2.47
N ASN A 124 2.03 1.97 1.51
CA ASN A 124 3.38 1.39 1.50
C ASN A 124 4.45 2.30 0.87
N ARG A 125 4.07 3.52 0.44
CA ARG A 125 4.93 4.49 -0.27
C ARG A 125 6.26 4.72 0.41
N LEU A 126 6.27 4.91 1.74
CA LEU A 126 7.51 5.22 2.46
C LEU A 126 8.18 3.97 3.03
N TYR A 127 7.43 3.13 3.76
CA TYR A 127 8.06 2.08 4.54
C TYR A 127 8.72 1.00 3.67
N VAL A 128 8.23 0.71 2.46
CA VAL A 128 8.84 -0.29 1.56
C VAL A 128 10.20 0.19 1.03
N PRO A 129 10.32 1.34 0.35
CA PRO A 129 11.61 1.79 -0.17
C PRO A 129 12.60 2.17 0.92
N LEU A 130 12.16 2.87 1.99
CA LEU A 130 13.08 3.34 3.03
C LEU A 130 13.71 2.20 3.83
N GLN A 131 12.99 1.09 4.04
CA GLN A 131 13.57 -0.12 4.63
C GLN A 131 14.58 -0.81 3.71
N LYS A 132 14.38 -0.78 2.39
CA LYS A 132 15.35 -1.32 1.41
C LYS A 132 16.62 -0.47 1.31
N LEU A 133 16.51 0.83 1.54
CA LEU A 133 17.63 1.79 1.50
C LEU A 133 18.40 1.89 2.82
N SER A 134 18.42 0.85 3.65
CA SER A 134 19.09 0.88 4.96
C SER A 134 20.62 0.84 4.89
N ASP A 135 21.20 0.38 3.78
CA ASP A 135 22.65 0.18 3.64
C ASP A 135 23.36 1.39 2.99
N CYS A 136 24.07 2.17 3.81
CA CYS A 136 24.83 3.34 3.38
C CYS A 136 26.12 3.02 2.61
N LYS A 137 26.59 1.76 2.60
CA LYS A 137 27.72 1.36 1.76
C LYS A 137 27.28 1.07 0.33
N LYS A 138 26.04 0.62 0.15
CA LYS A 138 25.46 0.25 -1.14
C LYS A 138 24.80 1.42 -1.86
N TYR A 139 24.11 2.29 -1.14
CA TYR A 139 23.30 3.36 -1.70
C TYR A 139 23.88 4.74 -1.40
N ARG A 140 23.83 5.66 -2.39
CA ARG A 140 24.28 7.06 -2.22
C ARG A 140 23.43 7.82 -1.20
N ALA A 141 22.12 7.58 -1.20
CA ALA A 141 21.19 8.06 -0.19
C ALA A 141 20.64 6.84 0.55
N CYS A 142 20.83 6.82 1.87
CA CYS A 142 20.44 5.71 2.74
C CYS A 142 19.66 6.21 3.96
N TYR A 143 18.89 5.32 4.56
CA TYR A 143 17.99 5.62 5.68
C TYR A 143 18.04 4.54 6.78
N PRO A 144 19.22 4.23 7.36
CA PRO A 144 19.38 3.16 8.33
C PRO A 144 18.50 3.34 9.59
N LYS A 145 18.40 4.57 10.10
CA LYS A 145 17.62 4.88 11.32
C LYS A 145 16.12 4.87 11.02
N THR A 146 15.72 5.35 9.83
CA THR A 146 14.33 5.28 9.39
C THR A 146 13.85 3.84 9.16
N ALA A 147 14.70 3.00 8.57
CA ALA A 147 14.43 1.57 8.45
C ALA A 147 14.25 0.91 9.83
N GLU A 148 15.09 1.26 10.80
CA GLU A 148 14.97 0.78 12.18
C GLU A 148 13.66 1.26 12.85
N TYR A 149 13.25 2.50 12.62
CA TYR A 149 11.98 3.03 13.11
C TYR A 149 10.79 2.19 12.63
N TYR A 150 10.66 1.91 11.33
CA TYR A 150 9.56 1.09 10.83
C TYR A 150 9.59 -0.32 11.41
N ARG A 151 10.78 -0.94 11.48
CA ARG A 151 10.94 -2.26 12.11
C ARG A 151 10.45 -2.25 13.56
N LYS A 152 10.81 -1.23 14.34
CA LYS A 152 10.37 -1.10 15.74
C LYS A 152 8.88 -0.78 15.84
N LEU A 153 8.32 0.05 14.96
CA LEU A 153 6.90 0.37 14.93
C LEU A 153 6.06 -0.88 14.66
N PHE A 154 6.39 -1.65 13.62
CA PHE A 154 5.66 -2.86 13.25
C PHE A 154 5.83 -3.98 14.29
N ASN A 155 6.98 -4.03 14.96
CA ASN A 155 7.22 -4.95 16.09
C ASN A 155 6.67 -4.44 17.43
N GLN A 156 5.94 -3.31 17.46
CA GLN A 156 5.36 -2.72 18.68
C GLN A 156 6.40 -2.36 19.77
N GLN A 157 7.64 -2.07 19.36
CA GLN A 157 8.75 -1.72 20.25
C GLN A 157 8.87 -0.21 20.51
N LEU A 158 7.98 0.61 19.95
CA LEU A 158 7.97 2.08 20.11
C LEU A 158 6.92 2.58 21.11
N GLY A 159 6.25 1.70 21.86
CA GLY A 159 5.11 2.09 22.70
C GLY A 159 3.85 2.43 21.91
N PHE A 160 3.74 1.89 20.69
CA PHE A 160 2.56 2.00 19.83
C PHE A 160 2.06 0.61 19.48
N LYS A 161 0.74 0.42 19.53
CA LYS A 161 0.07 -0.83 19.16
C LYS A 161 -0.87 -0.60 17.99
N LYS A 162 -0.84 -1.51 17.02
CA LYS A 162 -1.78 -1.48 15.88
C LYS A 162 -3.20 -1.74 16.40
N VAL A 163 -4.09 -0.78 16.17
CA VAL A 163 -5.50 -0.81 16.62
C VAL A 163 -6.48 -1.01 15.48
N ALA A 164 -6.09 -0.67 14.25
CA ALA A 164 -6.88 -0.93 13.05
C ALA A 164 -5.99 -1.16 11.82
N GLU A 165 -6.50 -1.92 10.87
CA GLU A 165 -5.89 -2.18 9.57
C GLU A 165 -7.00 -2.27 8.52
N PHE A 166 -6.79 -1.59 7.38
CA PHE A 166 -7.72 -1.59 6.26
C PHE A 166 -6.95 -1.95 4.99
N ALA A 167 -7.33 -3.07 4.39
CA ALA A 167 -6.78 -3.54 3.13
C ALA A 167 -7.91 -4.14 2.30
N VAL A 168 -7.80 -3.96 0.99
CA VAL A 168 -8.65 -4.61 0.00
C VAL A 168 -7.71 -5.35 -0.93
N TYR A 169 -8.07 -6.57 -1.31
CA TYR A 169 -7.25 -7.44 -2.15
C TYR A 169 -8.10 -7.95 -3.32
N PRO A 170 -7.50 -8.19 -4.51
CA PRO A 170 -8.15 -8.88 -5.60
C PRO A 170 -8.73 -10.21 -5.13
N LYS A 171 -10.05 -10.40 -5.29
CA LYS A 171 -10.75 -11.58 -4.78
C LYS A 171 -11.79 -12.12 -5.75
N LEU A 172 -11.99 -13.44 -5.72
CA LEU A 172 -13.05 -14.15 -6.41
C LEU A 172 -13.87 -14.91 -5.37
N GLU A 173 -15.16 -14.62 -5.31
CA GLU A 173 -16.12 -15.28 -4.42
C GLU A 173 -17.18 -15.99 -5.28
N VAL A 174 -17.32 -17.30 -5.10
CA VAL A 174 -18.30 -18.15 -5.79
C VAL A 174 -18.98 -19.03 -4.75
N GLY A 175 -20.21 -18.66 -4.35
CA GLY A 175 -20.92 -19.33 -3.26
C GLY A 175 -20.15 -19.22 -1.94
N SER A 176 -19.76 -20.35 -1.36
CA SER A 176 -18.93 -20.41 -0.14
C SER A 176 -17.42 -20.40 -0.39
N TRP A 177 -16.99 -20.46 -1.66
CA TRP A 177 -15.57 -20.48 -1.99
C TRP A 177 -15.06 -19.05 -2.20
N LYS A 178 -13.91 -18.74 -1.58
CA LYS A 178 -13.22 -17.45 -1.69
C LYS A 178 -11.76 -17.68 -2.03
N LEU A 179 -11.29 -17.02 -3.08
CA LEU A 179 -9.89 -16.88 -3.41
C LEU A 179 -9.52 -15.41 -3.30
N GLU A 180 -8.44 -15.11 -2.57
CA GLU A 180 -7.91 -13.76 -2.39
C GLU A 180 -6.42 -13.80 -2.70
N VAL A 181 -5.93 -12.79 -3.43
CA VAL A 181 -4.51 -12.67 -3.79
C VAL A 181 -3.94 -11.44 -3.13
N ASP A 182 -2.95 -11.65 -2.25
CA ASP A 182 -2.16 -10.55 -1.69
C ASP A 182 -1.22 -9.99 -2.76
N ASP A 183 -1.53 -8.80 -3.24
CA ASP A 183 -0.78 -8.07 -4.25
C ASP A 183 0.04 -6.91 -3.65
N GLN A 184 0.36 -6.93 -2.36
CA GLN A 184 1.20 -5.89 -1.72
C GLN A 184 2.63 -5.82 -2.24
N SER A 185 3.07 -6.83 -3.00
CA SER A 185 4.35 -6.83 -3.73
C SER A 185 4.24 -6.29 -5.16
N ALA A 186 3.04 -5.87 -5.60
CA ALA A 186 2.83 -5.28 -6.91
C ALA A 186 3.43 -3.87 -7.01
N ASP A 187 3.29 -3.27 -8.19
CA ASP A 187 3.73 -1.90 -8.46
C ASP A 187 3.07 -0.88 -7.50
N GLU A 188 3.75 0.24 -7.27
CA GLU A 188 3.24 1.32 -6.41
C GLU A 188 1.89 1.86 -6.92
N SER A 189 1.61 1.77 -8.22
CA SER A 189 0.30 2.13 -8.79
C SER A 189 -0.86 1.44 -8.04
N PHE A 190 -0.68 0.18 -7.65
CA PHE A 190 -1.74 -0.62 -7.02
C PHE A 190 -1.76 -0.37 -5.52
N THR A 191 -0.57 -0.43 -4.92
CA THR A 191 -0.40 -0.48 -3.46
C THR A 191 -0.38 0.89 -2.78
N VAL A 192 -0.23 1.97 -3.57
CA VAL A 192 -0.33 3.36 -3.11
C VAL A 192 -1.62 4.01 -3.60
N TYR A 193 -2.06 3.77 -4.84
CA TYR A 193 -3.17 4.52 -5.41
C TYR A 193 -4.49 3.74 -5.42
N ASP A 194 -4.53 2.55 -6.05
CA ASP A 194 -5.79 1.80 -6.24
C ASP A 194 -6.41 1.30 -4.94
N HIS A 195 -5.63 0.60 -4.10
CA HIS A 195 -6.12 -0.03 -2.87
C HIS A 195 -5.04 -0.08 -1.78
N PRO A 196 -4.62 1.08 -1.25
CA PRO A 196 -3.55 1.12 -0.27
C PRO A 196 -3.94 0.42 1.02
N LYS A 197 -2.92 -0.13 1.69
CA LYS A 197 -3.05 -0.70 3.04
C LYS A 197 -2.85 0.41 4.09
N ILE A 198 -3.91 0.71 4.83
CA ILE A 198 -3.85 1.67 5.94
C ILE A 198 -3.65 0.91 7.24
N MET A 199 -2.72 1.37 8.07
CA MET A 199 -2.52 0.88 9.43
C MET A 199 -2.59 2.03 10.42
N ILE A 200 -3.35 1.85 11.49
CA ILE A 200 -3.50 2.84 12.57
C ILE A 200 -2.90 2.27 13.84
N PHE A 201 -1.98 3.01 14.43
CA PHE A 201 -1.32 2.66 15.68
C PHE A 201 -1.68 3.67 16.76
N LYS A 202 -1.99 3.18 17.96
CA LYS A 202 -2.28 3.97 19.15
C LYS A 202 -1.14 3.87 20.15
N LYS A 203 -0.75 5.00 20.75
CA LYS A 203 0.22 5.05 21.85
C LYS A 203 -0.34 4.33 23.09
N ILE A 204 0.50 3.52 23.73
CA ILE A 204 0.19 2.82 25.00
C ILE A 204 0.77 3.63 26.16
#